data_AF-A0A6J7ZNB3-F1
#
_entry.id   AF-A0A6J7ZNB3-F1
#
_cell.length_a   1.000
_cell.length_b   1.000
_cell.length_c   1.000
_cell.angle_alpha   90.00
_cell.angle_beta   90.00
_cell.angle_gamma   90.00
#
_symmetry.space_group_name_H-M   'P 1'
#
loop_
_entity.id
_entity.type
_entity.pdbx_description
1 polymer ?
#
loop_
_entity_poly.entity_id
_entity_poly.type
_entity_poly.pdbx_seq_one_letter_code
_entity_poly.pdbx_strand_id
1 'polypeptide(L)'
;MAGGLSLVTTVALVLLGLGTLGLEIQYRLRPGNQLELTRGEWNLDLSDNRHYVLRGEMEFQNLTSNLEIMIPEVSAQLTLLSKASLDGINHTIKVIPAHIDAGAREDNYWFGYIVKAQKTTRIKVLIEIEGQDLKALQSAWVKVKYMTYGPQGRIPKVRHLVLPLQYPDPAVIPNKRVVEGVAEVYPIRTHLLTHIDDPVEVIKRYVLPHAQAGDIVTLGETPVALMQGRFYHPSQIKPGWVAQRVCYFFMPTSSLATACGMQTLVNQVGSVRVLFAIVVGTIAKLLGKPGVFYQLAGEQARLIDDVTGTLPPYDQFIVLGPDDPQNVVNTLQKETGLGAAIVDVNDLKAVKILAATSGLSTALIEQALRGNPAGNADEQTPLVLIRPL
;
A
#
# COMPACT_ATOMS: atom_id res chain seq x y z
N MET A 1 45.26 27.82 40.65
CA MET A 1 43.89 27.32 40.93
C MET A 1 42.80 27.84 39.97
N ALA A 2 43.04 28.87 39.14
CA ALA A 2 42.01 29.42 38.25
C ALA A 2 41.69 28.57 36.99
N GLY A 3 42.62 27.74 36.49
CA GLY A 3 42.40 26.93 35.28
C GLY A 3 41.49 25.71 35.45
N GLY A 4 41.45 25.11 36.65
CA GLY A 4 40.63 23.92 36.92
C GLY A 4 39.13 24.21 37.04
N LEU A 5 38.77 25.38 37.57
CA LEU A 5 37.37 25.79 37.74
C LEU A 5 36.68 26.07 36.39
N SER A 6 37.43 26.61 35.42
CA SER A 6 36.94 26.93 34.07
C SER A 6 36.64 25.66 33.26
N LEU A 7 37.51 24.64 33.35
CA LEU A 7 37.30 23.36 32.67
C LEU A 7 36.08 22.62 33.24
N VAL A 8 35.94 22.57 34.56
CA VAL A 8 34.79 21.93 35.23
C VAL A 8 33.48 22.62 34.85
N THR A 9 33.46 23.96 34.79
CA THR A 9 32.27 24.73 34.39
C THR A 9 31.91 24.48 32.92
N THR A 10 32.92 24.41 32.04
CA THR A 10 32.72 24.12 30.61
C THR A 10 32.17 22.72 30.39
N VAL A 11 32.74 21.72 31.05
CA VAL A 11 32.26 20.33 30.99
C VAL A 11 30.83 20.22 31.52
N ALA A 12 30.52 20.89 32.64
CA ALA A 12 29.16 20.90 33.19
C ALA A 12 28.13 21.52 32.22
N LEU A 13 28.48 22.62 31.54
CA LEU A 13 27.62 23.25 30.54
C LEU A 13 27.42 22.38 29.30
N VAL A 14 28.47 21.69 28.83
CA VAL A 14 28.36 20.75 27.70
C VAL A 14 27.47 19.56 28.08
N LEU A 15 27.66 18.98 29.26
CA LEU A 15 26.81 17.88 29.75
C LEU A 15 25.35 18.31 29.93
N LEU A 16 25.12 19.52 30.42
CA LEU A 16 23.77 20.09 30.54
C LEU A 16 23.15 20.33 29.16
N GLY A 17 23.90 20.85 28.20
CA GLY A 17 23.47 21.02 26.81
C GLY A 17 23.17 19.70 26.09
N LEU A 18 24.00 18.67 26.29
CA LEU A 18 23.75 17.32 25.78
C LEU A 18 22.55 16.68 26.48
N GLY A 19 22.36 16.92 27.77
CA GLY A 19 21.22 16.44 28.54
C GLY A 19 19.91 17.07 28.09
N THR A 20 19.86 18.39 27.90
CA THR A 20 18.67 19.08 27.37
C THR A 20 18.37 18.69 25.94
N LEU A 21 19.41 18.55 25.09
CA LEU A 21 19.26 18.02 23.74
C LEU A 21 18.72 16.58 23.75
N GLY A 22 19.23 15.73 24.65
CA GLY A 22 18.76 14.37 24.83
C GLY A 22 17.29 14.31 25.26
N LEU A 23 16.88 15.16 26.21
CA LEU A 23 15.49 15.27 26.65
C LEU A 23 14.57 15.78 25.53
N GLU A 24 15.02 16.76 24.75
CA GLU A 24 14.26 17.31 23.63
C GLU A 24 14.12 16.28 22.49
N ILE A 25 15.20 15.56 22.15
CA ILE A 25 15.17 14.46 21.19
C ILE A 25 14.23 13.37 21.68
N GLN A 26 14.35 12.96 22.95
CA GLN A 26 13.45 11.97 23.53
C GLN A 26 11.99 12.44 23.46
N TYR A 27 11.71 13.70 23.81
CA TYR A 27 10.36 14.27 23.75
C TYR A 27 9.81 14.28 22.32
N ARG A 28 10.60 14.69 21.32
CA ARG A 28 10.19 14.71 19.90
C ARG A 28 9.99 13.32 19.32
N LEU A 29 10.72 12.33 19.81
CA LEU A 29 10.64 10.94 19.36
C LEU A 29 9.57 10.11 20.10
N ARG A 30 8.92 10.65 21.15
CA ARG A 30 7.86 9.91 21.87
C ARG A 30 6.65 9.69 20.96
N PRO A 31 6.21 8.44 20.75
CA PRO A 31 5.00 8.13 20.00
C PRO A 31 3.76 8.42 20.87
N GLY A 32 3.35 9.69 20.95
CA GLY A 32 2.29 10.10 21.87
C GLY A 32 0.87 9.73 21.41
N ASN A 33 0.60 9.72 20.10
CA ASN A 33 -0.72 9.43 19.53
C ASN A 33 -0.68 8.29 18.49
N GLN A 34 -0.03 7.18 18.84
CA GLN A 34 0.08 6.00 17.96
C GLN A 34 -1.19 5.13 18.03
N LEU A 35 -2.29 5.66 17.49
CA LEU A 35 -3.53 4.93 17.29
C LEU A 35 -3.81 4.78 15.79
N GLU A 36 -4.12 3.57 15.36
CA GLU A 36 -4.38 3.23 13.96
C GLU A 36 -5.73 2.55 13.80
N LEU A 37 -6.45 2.86 12.72
CA LEU A 37 -7.64 2.13 12.30
C LEU A 37 -7.22 0.99 11.36
N THR A 38 -7.63 -0.25 11.60
CA THR A 38 -7.35 -1.38 10.70
C THR A 38 -8.12 -1.26 9.38
N ARG A 39 -7.76 -2.08 8.38
CA ARG A 39 -8.56 -2.23 7.15
C ARG A 39 -9.93 -2.89 7.41
N GLY A 40 -9.99 -3.75 8.42
CA GLY A 40 -11.20 -4.45 8.81
C GLY A 40 -11.61 -5.53 7.82
N GLU A 41 -12.75 -6.15 8.11
CA GLU A 41 -13.43 -7.08 7.21
C GLU A 41 -14.55 -6.36 6.47
N TRP A 42 -14.73 -6.70 5.20
CA TRP A 42 -15.74 -6.09 4.32
C TRP A 42 -16.61 -7.15 3.68
N ASN A 43 -17.91 -7.06 3.91
CA ASN A 43 -18.92 -7.86 3.23
C ASN A 43 -19.64 -6.98 2.20
N LEU A 44 -19.58 -7.38 0.93
CA LEU A 44 -20.14 -6.64 -0.19
C LEU A 44 -21.34 -7.42 -0.75
N ASP A 45 -22.54 -6.90 -0.55
CA ASP A 45 -23.74 -7.42 -1.20
C ASP A 45 -23.95 -6.65 -2.51
N LEU A 46 -23.60 -7.32 -3.61
CA LEU A 46 -23.63 -6.80 -4.98
C LEU A 46 -24.65 -7.58 -5.84
N SER A 47 -25.56 -8.31 -5.19
CA SER A 47 -26.49 -9.22 -5.88
C SER A 47 -27.57 -8.48 -6.67
N ASP A 48 -28.01 -7.33 -6.18
CA ASP A 48 -28.97 -6.44 -6.85
C ASP A 48 -28.26 -5.31 -7.60
N ASN A 49 -28.41 -5.28 -8.92
CA ASN A 49 -27.82 -4.25 -9.78
C ASN A 49 -28.40 -2.84 -9.58
N ARG A 50 -29.39 -2.67 -8.71
CA ARG A 50 -29.97 -1.36 -8.34
C ARG A 50 -29.64 -0.91 -6.94
N HIS A 51 -29.15 -1.82 -6.10
CA HIS A 51 -28.88 -1.55 -4.70
C HIS A 51 -27.70 -2.37 -4.21
N TYR A 52 -26.57 -1.72 -3.95
CA TYR A 52 -25.41 -2.34 -3.34
C TYR A 52 -25.30 -1.98 -1.86
N VAL A 53 -24.93 -2.96 -1.04
CA VAL A 53 -24.71 -2.75 0.40
C VAL A 53 -23.31 -3.20 0.80
N LEU A 54 -22.49 -2.26 1.24
CA LEU A 54 -21.11 -2.51 1.68
C LEU A 54 -21.05 -2.38 3.20
N ARG A 55 -20.63 -3.45 3.88
CA ARG A 55 -20.57 -3.55 5.35
C ARG A 55 -19.13 -3.75 5.78
N GLY A 56 -18.53 -2.73 6.39
CA GLY A 56 -17.19 -2.78 6.93
C GLY A 56 -17.19 -2.87 8.46
N GLU A 57 -16.42 -3.79 9.02
CA GLU A 57 -16.13 -3.85 10.45
C GLU A 57 -14.63 -3.67 10.69
N MET A 58 -14.24 -2.58 11.35
CA MET A 58 -12.85 -2.21 11.58
C MET A 58 -12.55 -1.98 13.07
N GLU A 59 -11.27 -1.98 13.42
CA GLU A 59 -10.81 -1.78 14.78
C GLU A 59 -9.84 -0.61 14.87
N PHE A 60 -10.07 0.28 15.82
CA PHE A 60 -9.05 1.21 16.29
C PHE A 60 -8.15 0.48 17.27
N GLN A 61 -6.83 0.57 17.07
CA GLN A 61 -5.82 -0.06 17.91
C GLN A 61 -4.92 1.01 18.50
N ASN A 62 -4.88 1.11 19.83
CA ASN A 62 -3.92 1.96 20.52
C ASN A 62 -2.62 1.19 20.70
N LEU A 63 -1.60 1.54 19.92
CA LEU A 63 -0.29 0.89 19.90
C LEU A 63 0.68 1.48 20.94
N THR A 64 0.25 2.50 21.69
CA THR A 64 1.09 3.03 22.77
C THR A 64 1.07 2.09 23.97
N SER A 65 2.18 2.04 24.71
CA SER A 65 2.36 1.14 25.84
C SER A 65 1.68 1.61 27.13
N ASN A 66 1.51 2.92 27.29
CA ASN A 66 1.06 3.52 28.56
C ASN A 66 0.19 4.77 28.39
N LEU A 67 -0.19 5.15 27.17
CA LEU A 67 -0.99 6.36 26.93
C LEU A 67 -2.40 5.96 26.51
N GLU A 68 -3.39 6.65 27.06
CA GLU A 68 -4.75 6.59 26.54
C GLU A 68 -4.87 7.58 25.39
N ILE A 69 -5.56 7.18 24.32
CA ILE A 69 -5.80 8.03 23.16
C ILE A 69 -7.30 8.12 22.97
N MET A 70 -7.79 9.34 22.83
CA MET A 70 -9.20 9.61 22.57
C MET A 70 -9.47 9.72 21.07
N ILE A 71 -10.65 9.30 20.67
CA ILE A 71 -11.19 9.43 19.32
C ILE A 71 -12.45 10.30 19.40
N PRO A 72 -12.32 11.64 19.45
CA PRO A 72 -13.46 12.53 19.61
C PRO A 72 -14.38 12.55 18.38
N GLU A 73 -13.83 12.31 17.19
CA GLU A 73 -14.54 12.48 15.93
C GLU A 73 -14.18 11.37 14.95
N VAL A 74 -15.21 10.78 14.32
CA VAL A 74 -15.07 9.88 13.17
C VAL A 74 -16.16 10.18 12.14
N SER A 75 -15.78 10.20 10.88
CA SER A 75 -16.69 10.32 9.74
C SER A 75 -16.20 9.47 8.58
N ALA A 76 -17.09 9.18 7.63
CA ALA A 76 -16.74 8.45 6.42
C ALA A 76 -17.21 9.22 5.18
N GLN A 77 -16.46 9.10 4.10
CA GLN A 77 -16.79 9.67 2.79
C GLN A 77 -16.62 8.60 1.72
N LEU A 78 -17.43 8.66 0.67
CA LEU A 78 -17.37 7.74 -0.46
C LEU A 78 -17.02 8.49 -1.74
N THR A 79 -16.20 7.88 -2.58
CA THR A 79 -15.98 8.28 -3.96
C THR A 79 -16.17 7.05 -4.83
N LEU A 80 -17.14 7.09 -5.75
CA LEU A 80 -17.41 6.00 -6.68
C LEU A 80 -16.60 6.19 -7.95
N LEU A 81 -16.04 5.11 -8.48
CA LEU A 81 -15.42 5.07 -9.80
C LEU A 81 -16.25 4.17 -10.71
N SER A 82 -16.47 4.61 -11.94
CA SER A 82 -17.38 3.97 -12.89
C SER A 82 -16.88 4.14 -14.32
N LYS A 83 -17.20 3.17 -15.19
CA LYS A 83 -17.02 3.31 -16.64
C LYS A 83 -18.10 4.17 -17.31
N ALA A 84 -19.16 4.50 -16.60
CA ALA A 84 -20.28 5.31 -17.09
C ALA A 84 -20.56 6.48 -16.14
N SER A 85 -21.50 7.37 -16.51
CA SER A 85 -21.92 8.49 -15.65
C SER A 85 -22.41 7.99 -14.29
N LEU A 86 -22.18 8.79 -13.26
CA LEU A 86 -22.71 8.58 -11.90
C LEU A 86 -24.05 9.30 -11.69
N ASP A 87 -24.58 9.97 -12.72
CA ASP A 87 -25.86 10.68 -12.63
C ASP A 87 -26.99 9.73 -12.23
N GLY A 88 -27.77 10.12 -11.23
CA GLY A 88 -28.86 9.30 -10.69
C GLY A 88 -28.42 8.18 -9.74
N ILE A 89 -27.13 8.09 -9.41
CA ILE A 89 -26.64 7.20 -8.35
C ILE A 89 -26.55 7.99 -7.04
N ASN A 90 -27.28 7.52 -6.03
CA ASN A 90 -27.26 8.08 -4.69
C ASN A 90 -26.59 7.10 -3.73
N HIS A 91 -26.07 7.62 -2.61
CA HIS A 91 -25.53 6.77 -1.56
C HIS A 91 -25.80 7.36 -0.18
N THR A 92 -25.89 6.48 0.81
CA THR A 92 -25.91 6.86 2.22
C THR A 92 -24.78 6.15 2.95
N ILE A 93 -24.27 6.78 4.00
CA ILE A 93 -23.19 6.24 4.83
C ILE A 93 -23.60 6.38 6.29
N LYS A 94 -23.52 5.26 7.03
CA LYS A 94 -23.73 5.22 8.48
C LYS A 94 -22.42 4.79 9.12
N VAL A 95 -21.93 5.61 10.05
CA VAL A 95 -20.77 5.30 10.89
C VAL A 95 -21.29 4.93 12.27
N ILE A 96 -21.13 3.67 12.67
CA ILE A 96 -21.77 3.11 13.85
C ILE A 96 -20.69 2.76 14.88
N PRO A 97 -20.67 3.41 16.06
CA PRO A 97 -19.79 3.02 17.15
C PRO A 97 -20.07 1.59 17.60
N ALA A 98 -19.03 0.76 17.72
CA ALA A 98 -19.14 -0.61 18.21
C ALA A 98 -18.15 -0.81 19.37
N HIS A 99 -18.25 0.05 20.38
CA HIS A 99 -17.40 -0.01 21.55
C HIS A 99 -17.74 -1.21 22.44
N ILE A 100 -16.74 -1.70 23.19
CA ILE A 100 -16.90 -2.90 24.02
C ILE A 100 -17.82 -2.66 25.23
N ASP A 101 -17.89 -1.44 25.72
CA ASP A 101 -18.51 -1.02 26.97
C ASP A 101 -19.60 0.05 26.79
N ALA A 102 -19.90 0.43 25.54
CA ALA A 102 -20.94 1.40 25.23
C ALA A 102 -21.65 1.05 23.91
N GLY A 103 -22.98 0.91 23.98
CA GLY A 103 -23.81 0.64 22.81
C GLY A 103 -23.92 1.84 21.86
N ALA A 104 -24.17 1.55 20.58
CA ALA A 104 -24.48 2.59 19.61
C ALA A 104 -25.80 3.29 19.96
N ARG A 105 -25.84 4.60 19.72
CA ARG A 105 -27.08 5.37 19.73
C ARG A 105 -27.90 5.08 18.48
N GLU A 106 -29.22 5.26 18.54
CA GLU A 106 -30.13 5.05 17.39
C GLU A 106 -29.83 6.00 16.22
N ASP A 107 -29.32 7.20 16.52
CA ASP A 107 -28.90 8.20 15.53
C ASP A 107 -27.53 7.91 14.89
N ASN A 108 -26.85 6.84 15.32
CA ASN A 108 -25.48 6.49 14.93
C ASN A 108 -24.46 7.61 15.20
N TYR A 109 -24.73 8.50 16.16
CA TYR A 109 -23.79 9.55 16.52
C TYR A 109 -22.50 8.95 17.10
N TRP A 110 -21.35 9.37 16.54
CA TRP A 110 -20.05 9.04 17.12
C TRP A 110 -19.79 9.91 18.36
N PHE A 111 -19.90 9.31 19.54
CA PHE A 111 -19.49 9.95 20.78
C PHE A 111 -18.00 9.74 21.04
N GLY A 112 -17.37 10.73 21.68
CA GLY A 112 -15.95 10.65 21.99
C GLY A 112 -15.62 9.44 22.87
N TYR A 113 -14.62 8.67 22.45
CA TYR A 113 -14.27 7.40 23.10
C TYR A 113 -12.79 7.35 23.48
N ILE A 114 -12.48 6.78 24.64
CA ILE A 114 -11.12 6.62 25.15
C ILE A 114 -10.64 5.19 24.86
N VAL A 115 -9.60 5.05 24.06
CA VAL A 115 -8.94 3.76 23.81
C VAL A 115 -7.75 3.64 24.75
N LYS A 116 -7.86 2.76 25.74
CA LYS A 116 -6.78 2.47 26.69
C LYS A 116 -5.53 1.94 25.98
N ALA A 117 -4.38 2.11 26.60
CA ALA A 117 -3.10 1.60 26.07
C ALA A 117 -3.20 0.10 25.73
N GLN A 118 -2.71 -0.29 24.55
CA GLN A 118 -2.74 -1.66 24.03
C GLN A 118 -4.15 -2.30 23.96
N LYS A 119 -5.20 -1.47 23.96
CA LYS A 119 -6.58 -1.93 23.76
C LYS A 119 -7.11 -1.51 22.40
N THR A 120 -8.23 -2.12 22.04
CA THR A 120 -8.92 -1.88 20.78
C THR A 120 -10.36 -1.47 21.03
N THR A 121 -10.95 -0.82 20.04
CA THR A 121 -12.40 -0.56 19.99
C THR A 121 -12.87 -0.62 18.54
N ARG A 122 -14.14 -0.96 18.30
CA ARG A 122 -14.62 -1.22 16.94
C ARG A 122 -15.49 -0.10 16.40
N ILE A 123 -15.57 -0.08 15.08
CA ILE A 123 -16.43 0.78 14.27
C ILE A 123 -17.03 -0.06 13.16
N LYS A 124 -18.32 0.15 12.88
CA LYS A 124 -18.97 -0.39 11.68
C LYS A 124 -19.26 0.75 10.71
N VAL A 125 -19.02 0.52 9.43
CA VAL A 125 -19.37 1.45 8.36
C VAL A 125 -20.31 0.73 7.41
N LEU A 126 -21.53 1.23 7.30
CA LEU A 126 -22.55 0.73 6.39
C LEU A 126 -22.73 1.75 5.26
N ILE A 127 -22.58 1.30 4.03
CA ILE A 127 -22.75 2.11 2.82
C ILE A 127 -23.83 1.46 1.97
N GLU A 128 -24.87 2.21 1.65
CA GLU A 128 -25.95 1.80 0.75
C GLU A 128 -25.83 2.67 -0.51
N ILE A 129 -25.76 2.04 -1.68
CA ILE A 129 -25.64 2.71 -2.98
C ILE A 129 -26.84 2.31 -3.83
N GLU A 130 -27.59 3.28 -4.32
CA GLU A 130 -28.82 3.07 -5.09
C GLU A 130 -28.74 3.74 -6.46
N GLY A 131 -29.26 3.08 -7.48
CA GLY A 131 -29.32 3.61 -8.85
C GLY A 131 -30.15 2.74 -9.79
N GLN A 132 -30.35 3.19 -11.02
CA GLN A 132 -31.12 2.42 -12.02
C GLN A 132 -30.35 1.20 -12.56
N ASP A 133 -29.03 1.34 -12.71
CA ASP A 133 -28.09 0.28 -13.08
C ASP A 133 -26.69 0.60 -12.51
N LEU A 134 -26.19 -0.27 -11.64
CA LEU A 134 -24.92 -0.15 -10.94
C LEU A 134 -23.80 -1.01 -11.55
N LYS A 135 -24.05 -1.71 -12.67
CA LYS A 135 -23.05 -2.60 -13.31
C LYS A 135 -21.82 -1.87 -13.85
N ALA A 136 -21.94 -0.57 -14.13
CA ALA A 136 -20.81 0.23 -14.60
C ALA A 136 -19.87 0.66 -13.48
N LEU A 137 -20.31 0.63 -12.21
CA LEU A 137 -19.48 0.94 -11.06
C LEU A 137 -18.34 -0.07 -10.97
N GLN A 138 -17.10 0.40 -10.87
CA GLN A 138 -15.90 -0.43 -10.80
C GLN A 138 -15.40 -0.60 -9.37
N SER A 139 -15.35 0.49 -8.61
CA SER A 139 -14.83 0.48 -7.24
C SER A 139 -15.43 1.61 -6.38
N ALA A 140 -15.43 1.36 -5.07
CA ALA A 140 -15.80 2.32 -4.04
C ALA A 140 -14.56 2.71 -3.23
N TRP A 141 -14.16 3.97 -3.30
CA TRP A 141 -13.10 4.52 -2.47
C TRP A 141 -13.69 5.17 -1.21
N VAL A 142 -13.60 4.44 -0.10
CA VAL A 142 -14.07 4.87 1.22
C VAL A 142 -12.92 5.54 1.99
N LYS A 143 -13.17 6.75 2.46
CA LYS A 143 -12.26 7.55 3.29
C LYS A 143 -12.84 7.65 4.70
N VAL A 144 -12.32 6.86 5.64
CA VAL A 144 -12.68 6.97 7.06
C VAL A 144 -11.75 7.97 7.72
N LYS A 145 -12.29 9.16 8.01
CA LYS A 145 -11.59 10.27 8.66
C LYS A 145 -11.80 10.18 10.16
N TYR A 146 -10.73 10.24 10.93
CA TYR A 146 -10.79 10.23 12.38
C TYR A 146 -9.76 11.15 12.99
N MET A 147 -10.08 11.72 14.15
CA MET A 147 -9.15 12.52 14.92
C MET A 147 -8.58 11.68 16.04
N THR A 148 -7.25 11.68 16.19
CA THR A 148 -6.62 11.17 17.42
C THR A 148 -6.29 12.33 18.34
N TYR A 149 -6.69 12.21 19.60
CA TYR A 149 -6.47 13.23 20.62
C TYR A 149 -5.73 12.62 21.82
N GLY A 150 -4.59 13.20 22.16
CA GLY A 150 -3.68 12.67 23.18
C GLY A 150 -2.52 13.63 23.46
N PRO A 151 -1.40 13.18 24.06
CA PRO A 151 -0.28 14.04 24.45
C PRO A 151 0.37 14.82 23.30
N GLN A 152 0.26 14.37 22.04
CA GLN A 152 0.73 15.12 20.86
C GLN A 152 -0.30 16.13 20.34
N GLY A 153 -1.37 16.37 21.09
CA GLY A 153 -2.49 17.22 20.69
C GLY A 153 -3.44 16.48 19.75
N ARG A 154 -3.96 17.20 18.75
CA ARG A 154 -4.92 16.70 17.77
C ARG A 154 -4.20 16.31 16.47
N ILE A 155 -4.35 15.07 16.02
CA ILE A 155 -3.79 14.60 14.76
C ILE A 155 -4.91 14.01 13.90
N PRO A 156 -5.32 14.70 12.81
CA PRO A 156 -6.28 14.16 11.86
C PRO A 156 -5.63 13.01 11.08
N LYS A 157 -6.37 11.92 10.91
CA LYS A 157 -5.95 10.75 10.16
C LYS A 157 -7.06 10.33 9.21
N VAL A 158 -6.66 9.65 8.14
CA VAL A 158 -7.56 9.08 7.15
C VAL A 158 -7.13 7.64 6.90
N ARG A 159 -8.07 6.71 6.98
CA ARG A 159 -7.92 5.36 6.44
C ARG A 159 -8.59 5.32 5.07
N HIS A 160 -7.81 5.01 4.05
CA HIS A 160 -8.27 4.85 2.68
C HIS A 160 -8.55 3.37 2.44
N LEU A 161 -9.76 3.07 1.97
CA LEU A 161 -10.22 1.72 1.63
C LEU A 161 -10.76 1.77 0.21
N VAL A 162 -10.37 0.81 -0.62
CA VAL A 162 -10.78 0.72 -2.02
C VAL A 162 -11.42 -0.65 -2.13
N LEU A 163 -12.70 -0.66 -2.46
CA LEU A 163 -13.51 -1.87 -2.50
C LEU A 163 -13.87 -2.15 -3.96
N PRO A 164 -13.53 -3.31 -4.52
CA PRO A 164 -13.95 -3.68 -5.87
C PRO A 164 -15.46 -3.95 -5.89
N LEU A 165 -16.15 -3.39 -6.89
CA LEU A 165 -17.60 -3.54 -7.08
C LEU A 165 -17.95 -4.45 -8.27
N GLN A 166 -16.95 -4.98 -8.96
CA GLN A 166 -17.14 -5.89 -10.11
C GLN A 166 -16.21 -7.07 -9.98
N TYR A 167 -16.76 -8.27 -10.15
CA TYR A 167 -16.01 -9.51 -10.15
C TYR A 167 -16.25 -10.24 -11.46
N PRO A 168 -15.23 -10.41 -12.33
CA PRO A 168 -15.41 -11.22 -13.51
C PRO A 168 -15.65 -12.68 -13.13
N ASP A 169 -16.38 -13.39 -13.97
CA ASP A 169 -16.63 -14.82 -13.83
C ASP A 169 -15.32 -15.60 -14.06
N PRO A 170 -14.80 -16.33 -13.06
CA PRO A 170 -13.57 -17.09 -13.19
C PRO A 170 -13.67 -18.29 -14.15
N ALA A 171 -14.87 -18.66 -14.62
CA ALA A 171 -15.04 -19.72 -15.60
C ALA A 171 -14.76 -19.25 -17.05
N VAL A 172 -14.69 -17.94 -17.29
CA VAL A 172 -14.46 -17.39 -18.63
C VAL A 172 -13.06 -17.73 -19.10
N ILE A 173 -12.96 -18.44 -20.23
CA ILE A 173 -11.69 -18.89 -20.79
C ILE A 173 -10.83 -17.67 -21.19
N PRO A 174 -9.60 -17.53 -20.67
CA PRO A 174 -8.71 -16.44 -21.01
C PRO A 174 -8.20 -16.54 -22.45
N ASN A 175 -7.95 -15.39 -23.07
CA ASN A 175 -7.43 -15.31 -24.43
C ASN A 175 -5.99 -15.84 -24.50
N LYS A 176 -5.82 -17.00 -25.14
CA LYS A 176 -4.50 -17.61 -25.35
C LYS A 176 -3.65 -16.79 -26.31
N ARG A 177 -2.40 -16.52 -25.94
CA ARG A 177 -1.33 -15.97 -26.79
C ARG A 177 -0.20 -17.00 -26.88
N VAL A 178 0.33 -17.24 -28.08
CA VAL A 178 1.45 -18.18 -28.28
C VAL A 178 2.74 -17.41 -28.47
N VAL A 179 3.75 -17.73 -27.66
CA VAL A 179 5.13 -17.26 -27.84
C VAL A 179 5.90 -18.39 -28.49
N GLU A 180 6.18 -18.25 -29.78
CA GLU A 180 6.75 -19.32 -30.63
C GLU A 180 7.99 -19.97 -30.00
N GLY A 181 7.94 -21.29 -29.81
CA GLY A 181 9.05 -22.07 -29.26
C GLY A 181 9.33 -21.85 -27.77
N VAL A 182 8.48 -21.10 -27.05
CA VAL A 182 8.68 -20.75 -25.64
C VAL A 182 7.52 -21.24 -24.77
N ALA A 183 6.31 -20.72 -24.98
CA ALA A 183 5.17 -20.96 -24.09
C ALA A 183 3.82 -20.59 -24.73
N GLU A 184 2.75 -21.17 -24.22
CA GLU A 184 1.41 -20.57 -24.29
C GLU A 184 1.20 -19.66 -23.08
N VAL A 185 0.60 -18.50 -23.30
CA VAL A 185 0.45 -17.45 -22.29
C VAL A 185 -1.01 -17.01 -22.21
N TYR A 186 -1.55 -16.96 -21.00
CA TYR A 186 -2.95 -16.67 -20.72
C TYR A 186 -3.05 -15.49 -19.74
N PRO A 187 -3.35 -14.27 -20.22
CA PRO A 187 -3.65 -13.14 -19.36
C PRO A 187 -4.99 -13.37 -18.66
N ILE A 188 -5.00 -13.33 -17.33
CA ILE A 188 -6.16 -13.67 -16.52
C ILE A 188 -6.81 -12.40 -15.99
N ARG A 189 -8.06 -12.19 -16.39
CA ARG A 189 -8.84 -11.01 -15.99
C ARG A 189 -9.30 -11.15 -14.55
N THR A 190 -9.06 -10.14 -13.73
CA THR A 190 -9.49 -10.11 -12.32
C THR A 190 -10.43 -8.94 -12.07
N HIS A 191 -11.00 -8.89 -10.87
CA HIS A 191 -11.48 -7.61 -10.33
C HIS A 191 -10.28 -6.68 -10.07
N LEU A 192 -10.55 -5.41 -9.74
CA LEU A 192 -9.48 -4.53 -9.26
C LEU A 192 -8.89 -5.13 -7.97
N LEU A 193 -7.66 -5.64 -8.01
CA LEU A 193 -7.02 -6.21 -6.81
C LEU A 193 -6.70 -5.10 -5.81
N THR A 194 -7.08 -5.30 -4.56
CA THR A 194 -7.02 -4.32 -3.49
C THR A 194 -6.46 -4.91 -2.20
N HIS A 195 -6.28 -4.09 -1.18
CA HIS A 195 -5.77 -4.52 0.13
C HIS A 195 -6.75 -5.35 0.96
N ILE A 196 -7.95 -5.63 0.48
CA ILE A 196 -8.83 -6.62 1.12
C ILE A 196 -8.64 -8.03 0.52
N ASP A 197 -7.86 -8.14 -0.56
CA ASP A 197 -7.59 -9.41 -1.23
C ASP A 197 -6.32 -10.09 -0.69
N ASP A 198 -6.32 -11.42 -0.79
CA ASP A 198 -5.16 -12.25 -0.49
C ASP A 198 -4.60 -12.86 -1.80
N PRO A 199 -3.29 -12.80 -2.05
CA PRO A 199 -2.70 -13.34 -3.28
C PRO A 199 -3.04 -14.81 -3.53
N VAL A 200 -3.06 -15.67 -2.50
CA VAL A 200 -3.34 -17.10 -2.65
C VAL A 200 -4.79 -17.30 -3.06
N GLU A 201 -5.72 -16.64 -2.39
CA GLU A 201 -7.16 -16.77 -2.71
C GLU A 201 -7.48 -16.18 -4.10
N VAL A 202 -6.79 -15.13 -4.51
CA VAL A 202 -6.88 -14.57 -5.88
C VAL A 202 -6.42 -15.59 -6.93
N ILE A 203 -5.27 -16.26 -6.71
CA ILE A 203 -4.79 -17.30 -7.63
C ILE A 203 -5.74 -18.50 -7.66
N LYS A 204 -6.23 -18.95 -6.49
CA LYS A 204 -7.22 -20.04 -6.42
C LYS A 204 -8.49 -19.72 -7.19
N ARG A 205 -8.98 -18.48 -7.07
CA ARG A 205 -10.20 -18.05 -7.74
C ARG A 205 -10.06 -17.92 -9.25
N TYR A 206 -9.00 -17.26 -9.72
CA TYR A 206 -8.91 -16.83 -11.12
C TYR A 206 -7.97 -17.65 -11.98
N VAL A 207 -6.96 -18.30 -11.40
CA VAL A 207 -5.92 -18.99 -12.16
C VAL A 207 -6.10 -20.51 -12.15
N LEU A 208 -6.39 -21.10 -10.98
CA LEU A 208 -6.54 -22.55 -10.86
C LEU A 208 -7.59 -23.17 -11.80
N PRO A 209 -8.73 -22.52 -12.11
CA PRO A 209 -9.69 -23.08 -13.10
C PRO A 209 -9.10 -23.32 -14.49
N HIS A 210 -7.97 -22.70 -14.82
CA HIS A 210 -7.33 -22.79 -16.14
C HIS A 210 -5.94 -23.44 -16.11
N ALA A 211 -5.40 -23.70 -14.91
CA ALA A 211 -4.05 -24.16 -14.70
C ALA A 211 -3.90 -25.67 -14.87
N GLN A 212 -2.70 -26.08 -15.31
CA GLN A 212 -2.26 -27.46 -15.43
C GLN A 212 -0.97 -27.67 -14.63
N ALA A 213 -0.65 -28.93 -14.33
CA ALA A 213 0.59 -29.28 -13.67
C ALA A 213 1.80 -28.84 -14.52
N GLY A 214 2.72 -28.11 -13.89
CA GLY A 214 3.89 -27.54 -14.57
C GLY A 214 3.70 -26.11 -15.09
N ASP A 215 2.48 -25.56 -15.04
CA ASP A 215 2.26 -24.15 -15.36
C ASP A 215 2.91 -23.23 -14.30
N ILE A 216 3.23 -22.01 -14.75
CA ILE A 216 3.80 -20.94 -13.93
C ILE A 216 2.83 -19.77 -13.91
N VAL A 217 2.44 -19.30 -12.73
CA VAL A 217 1.68 -18.07 -12.56
C VAL A 217 2.60 -16.89 -12.27
N THR A 218 2.44 -15.80 -13.02
CA THR A 218 3.16 -14.55 -12.77
C THR A 218 2.19 -13.46 -12.32
N LEU A 219 2.57 -12.71 -11.30
CA LEU A 219 1.81 -11.59 -10.76
C LEU A 219 2.58 -10.28 -10.99
N GLY A 220 1.85 -9.24 -11.38
CA GLY A 220 2.41 -7.89 -11.40
C GLY A 220 2.89 -7.44 -10.01
N GLU A 221 4.00 -6.71 -10.01
CA GLU A 221 4.62 -6.09 -8.83
C GLU A 221 3.64 -5.17 -8.08
N THR A 222 3.04 -4.20 -8.76
CA THR A 222 2.12 -3.23 -8.16
C THR A 222 0.86 -3.89 -7.57
N PRO A 223 0.14 -4.79 -8.26
CA PRO A 223 -1.00 -5.51 -7.67
C PRO A 223 -0.66 -6.26 -6.36
N VAL A 224 0.51 -6.89 -6.27
CA VAL A 224 0.95 -7.58 -5.04
C VAL A 224 1.14 -6.57 -3.91
N ALA A 225 1.79 -5.44 -4.19
CA ALA A 225 1.94 -4.36 -3.22
C ALA A 225 0.59 -3.78 -2.75
N LEU A 226 -0.38 -3.64 -3.65
CA LEU A 226 -1.72 -3.18 -3.33
C LEU A 226 -2.45 -4.16 -2.40
N MET A 227 -2.37 -5.47 -2.66
CA MET A 227 -2.92 -6.51 -1.77
C MET A 227 -2.27 -6.51 -0.38
N GLN A 228 -0.99 -6.17 -0.31
CA GLN A 228 -0.26 -5.96 0.95
C GLN A 228 -0.56 -4.63 1.64
N GLY A 229 -1.38 -3.75 1.03
CA GLY A 229 -1.70 -2.44 1.58
C GLY A 229 -0.54 -1.44 1.56
N ARG A 230 0.44 -1.62 0.67
CA ARG A 230 1.66 -0.79 0.59
C ARG A 230 1.46 0.46 -0.26
N PHE A 231 0.41 1.22 0.02
CA PHE A 231 0.10 2.47 -0.67
C PHE A 231 -0.27 3.57 0.33
N TYR A 232 0.08 4.81 0.01
CA TYR A 232 -0.05 5.95 0.89
C TYR A 232 -0.53 7.18 0.11
N HIS A 233 -1.64 7.76 0.54
CA HIS A 233 -2.07 9.04 -0.03
C HIS A 233 -1.07 10.12 0.42
N PRO A 234 -0.68 11.08 -0.43
CA PRO A 234 0.29 12.12 -0.06
C PRO A 234 -0.06 12.87 1.24
N SER A 235 -1.36 13.02 1.55
CA SER A 235 -1.81 13.65 2.81
C SER A 235 -1.48 12.86 4.07
N GLN A 236 -1.14 11.57 3.96
CA GLN A 236 -0.74 10.72 5.08
C GLN A 236 0.77 10.78 5.33
N ILE A 237 1.54 11.36 4.40
CA ILE A 237 2.98 11.45 4.49
C ILE A 237 3.34 12.85 4.97
N LYS A 238 4.23 12.92 5.98
CA LYS A 238 4.77 14.18 6.47
C LYS A 238 6.26 14.26 6.09
N PRO A 239 6.62 14.93 4.99
CA PRO A 239 8.00 15.05 4.57
C PRO A 239 8.84 15.76 5.63
N GLY A 240 9.91 15.11 6.06
CA GLY A 240 10.94 15.67 6.91
C GLY A 240 12.04 16.36 6.11
N TRP A 241 13.00 16.93 6.84
CA TRP A 241 14.07 17.74 6.25
C TRP A 241 14.88 16.99 5.18
N VAL A 242 15.24 15.72 5.43
CA VAL A 242 16.00 14.91 4.47
C VAL A 242 15.22 14.75 3.17
N ALA A 243 13.95 14.38 3.25
CA ALA A 243 13.14 14.15 2.07
C ALA A 243 12.95 15.41 1.23
N GLN A 244 12.71 16.55 1.88
CA GLN A 244 12.55 17.86 1.23
C GLN A 244 13.83 18.37 0.55
N ARG A 245 15.01 17.86 0.90
CA ARG A 245 16.29 18.29 0.30
C ARG A 245 16.81 17.30 -0.73
N VAL A 246 16.75 16.01 -0.41
CA VAL A 246 17.31 14.96 -1.26
C VAL A 246 16.51 14.78 -2.55
N CYS A 247 15.19 15.04 -2.54
CA CYS A 247 14.35 14.90 -3.73
C CYS A 247 14.82 15.74 -4.92
N TYR A 248 15.39 16.94 -4.68
CA TYR A 248 15.89 17.82 -5.74
C TYR A 248 17.13 17.32 -6.48
N PHE A 249 17.78 16.25 -6.00
CA PHE A 249 18.92 15.62 -6.69
C PHE A 249 18.50 14.60 -7.76
N PHE A 250 17.19 14.31 -7.88
CA PHE A 250 16.63 13.36 -8.82
C PHE A 250 16.05 14.08 -10.04
N MET A 251 16.02 13.39 -11.18
CA MET A 251 15.35 13.92 -12.38
C MET A 251 13.85 14.07 -12.09
N PRO A 252 13.18 15.12 -12.58
CA PRO A 252 11.77 15.38 -12.28
C PRO A 252 10.81 14.23 -12.61
N THR A 253 11.19 13.34 -13.53
CA THR A 253 10.42 12.15 -13.92
C THR A 253 10.57 10.96 -12.96
N SER A 254 11.41 11.07 -11.92
CA SER A 254 11.60 10.02 -10.93
C SER A 254 10.56 10.13 -9.81
N SER A 255 10.03 9.00 -9.35
CA SER A 255 9.19 8.91 -8.15
C SER A 255 9.87 9.42 -6.87
N LEU A 256 11.20 9.52 -6.87
CA LEU A 256 12.00 10.06 -5.76
C LEU A 256 12.24 11.58 -5.87
N ALA A 257 11.74 12.23 -6.92
CA ALA A 257 11.88 13.67 -7.15
C ALA A 257 10.86 14.52 -6.38
N THR A 258 9.91 13.90 -5.68
CA THR A 258 8.99 14.59 -4.77
C THR A 258 9.36 14.36 -3.31
N ALA A 259 8.99 15.31 -2.45
CA ALA A 259 9.26 15.19 -1.02
C ALA A 259 8.45 14.05 -0.37
N CYS A 260 7.24 13.78 -0.85
CA CYS A 260 6.45 12.66 -0.34
C CYS A 260 7.02 11.31 -0.79
N GLY A 261 7.34 11.15 -2.09
CA GLY A 261 8.00 9.96 -2.61
C GLY A 261 9.33 9.67 -1.89
N MET A 262 10.20 10.67 -1.76
CA MET A 262 11.45 10.52 -0.99
C MET A 262 11.20 10.21 0.49
N GLN A 263 10.17 10.79 1.11
CA GLN A 263 9.84 10.49 2.50
C GLN A 263 9.39 9.03 2.68
N THR A 264 8.71 8.44 1.70
CA THR A 264 8.38 7.01 1.78
C THR A 264 9.62 6.13 1.78
N LEU A 265 10.64 6.45 0.97
CA LEU A 265 11.93 5.78 1.02
C LEU A 265 12.61 5.97 2.37
N VAL A 266 12.63 7.21 2.90
CA VAL A 266 13.16 7.51 4.24
C VAL A 266 12.45 6.69 5.33
N ASN A 267 11.13 6.49 5.22
CA ASN A 267 10.39 5.67 6.17
C ASN A 267 10.79 4.19 6.09
N GLN A 268 11.13 3.68 4.91
CA GLN A 268 11.56 2.28 4.72
C GLN A 268 12.98 2.04 5.22
N VAL A 269 13.93 2.93 4.93
CA VAL A 269 15.36 2.63 5.10
C VAL A 269 16.10 3.56 6.06
N GLY A 270 15.42 4.59 6.55
CA GLY A 270 15.96 5.57 7.50
C GLY A 270 16.65 6.75 6.82
N SER A 271 16.51 7.92 7.45
CA SER A 271 17.04 9.20 6.95
C SER A 271 18.56 9.21 6.82
N VAL A 272 19.28 8.60 7.77
CA VAL A 272 20.75 8.49 7.77
C VAL A 272 21.23 7.69 6.56
N ARG A 273 20.58 6.57 6.25
CA ARG A 273 20.95 5.72 5.11
C ARG A 273 20.69 6.43 3.79
N VAL A 274 19.57 7.15 3.65
CA VAL A 274 19.28 7.95 2.45
C VAL A 274 20.33 9.06 2.26
N LEU A 275 20.69 9.78 3.33
CA LEU A 275 21.75 10.80 3.28
C LEU A 275 23.11 10.21 2.87
N PHE A 276 23.49 9.08 3.46
CA PHE A 276 24.72 8.38 3.07
C PHE A 276 24.68 7.94 1.60
N ALA A 277 23.58 7.34 1.16
CA ALA A 277 23.39 6.86 -0.20
C ALA A 277 23.48 8.00 -1.23
N ILE A 278 22.93 9.17 -0.95
CA ILE A 278 23.01 10.31 -1.89
C ILE A 278 24.40 10.91 -1.95
N VAL A 279 25.11 11.02 -0.82
CA VAL A 279 26.49 11.53 -0.80
C VAL A 279 27.41 10.60 -1.60
N VAL A 280 27.40 9.31 -1.28
CA VAL A 280 28.24 8.32 -1.98
C VAL A 280 27.80 8.14 -3.44
N GLY A 281 26.49 8.10 -3.69
CA GLY A 281 25.94 7.99 -5.04
C GLY A 281 26.31 9.17 -5.93
N THR A 282 26.36 10.39 -5.39
CA THR A 282 26.80 11.58 -6.12
C THR A 282 28.29 11.52 -6.45
N ILE A 283 29.13 11.16 -5.47
CA ILE A 283 30.58 10.97 -5.69
C ILE A 283 30.82 9.89 -6.76
N ALA A 284 30.14 8.75 -6.65
CA ALA A 284 30.28 7.66 -7.62
C ALA A 284 29.84 8.08 -9.03
N LYS A 285 28.74 8.86 -9.15
CA LYS A 285 28.28 9.40 -10.43
C LYS A 285 29.33 10.33 -11.06
N LEU A 286 29.98 11.18 -10.26
CA LEU A 286 31.09 12.03 -10.73
C LEU A 286 32.31 11.20 -11.18
N LEU A 287 32.52 10.04 -10.59
CA LEU A 287 33.55 9.06 -10.99
C LEU A 287 33.08 8.12 -12.12
N GLY A 288 31.97 8.42 -12.81
CA GLY A 288 31.48 7.64 -13.95
C GLY A 288 30.70 6.36 -13.60
N LYS A 289 30.30 6.18 -12.33
CA LYS A 289 29.52 5.02 -11.85
C LYS A 289 28.10 5.44 -11.45
N PRO A 290 27.15 5.58 -12.40
CA PRO A 290 25.77 5.93 -12.08
C PRO A 290 25.05 4.79 -11.33
N GLY A 291 23.98 5.13 -10.59
CA GLY A 291 23.08 4.14 -9.98
C GLY A 291 23.50 3.61 -8.60
N VAL A 292 24.67 3.99 -8.08
CA VAL A 292 25.15 3.59 -6.73
C VAL A 292 24.21 4.03 -5.60
N PHE A 293 23.49 5.14 -5.78
CA PHE A 293 22.43 5.55 -4.85
C PHE A 293 21.44 4.41 -4.59
N TYR A 294 20.91 3.77 -5.63
CA TYR A 294 19.90 2.72 -5.50
C TYR A 294 20.46 1.45 -4.85
N GLN A 295 21.73 1.13 -5.10
CA GLN A 295 22.40 0.00 -4.46
C GLN A 295 22.52 0.20 -2.95
N LEU A 296 22.82 1.44 -2.51
CA LEU A 296 22.97 1.77 -1.09
C LEU A 296 21.62 2.00 -0.40
N ALA A 297 20.69 2.68 -1.06
CA ALA A 297 19.35 2.95 -0.55
C ALA A 297 18.52 1.67 -0.43
N GLY A 298 18.76 0.67 -1.28
CA GLY A 298 18.07 -0.62 -1.29
C GLY A 298 17.05 -0.75 -2.42
N GLU A 299 16.59 -1.97 -2.68
CA GLU A 299 15.74 -2.29 -3.84
C GLU A 299 14.43 -1.49 -3.87
N GLN A 300 13.84 -1.21 -2.71
CA GLN A 300 12.63 -0.38 -2.61
C GLN A 300 12.79 1.00 -3.26
N ALA A 301 13.99 1.58 -3.30
CA ALA A 301 14.22 2.86 -3.97
C ALA A 301 13.93 2.84 -5.48
N ARG A 302 13.93 1.66 -6.11
CA ARG A 302 13.58 1.48 -7.53
C ARG A 302 12.13 1.08 -7.77
N LEU A 303 11.41 0.70 -6.72
CA LEU A 303 10.07 0.13 -6.77
C LEU A 303 9.00 1.10 -6.22
N ILE A 304 9.41 2.30 -5.81
CA ILE A 304 8.46 3.32 -5.38
C ILE A 304 7.90 3.98 -6.63
N ASP A 305 6.58 3.92 -6.75
CA ASP A 305 5.81 4.66 -7.74
C ASP A 305 5.07 5.79 -7.04
N ASP A 306 5.34 7.03 -7.47
CA ASP A 306 4.64 8.20 -6.94
C ASP A 306 3.26 8.34 -7.60
N VAL A 307 2.52 9.39 -7.24
CA VAL A 307 1.24 9.72 -7.86
C VAL A 307 1.36 9.72 -9.39
N THR A 308 0.26 9.38 -10.06
CA THR A 308 0.11 9.13 -11.51
C THR A 308 0.66 7.79 -12.03
N GLY A 309 1.28 6.97 -11.18
CA GLY A 309 1.90 5.70 -11.59
C GLY A 309 0.95 4.48 -11.69
N THR A 310 -0.34 4.60 -11.35
CA THR A 310 -1.23 3.44 -11.22
C THR A 310 -2.66 3.76 -11.68
N LEU A 311 -3.52 2.74 -11.79
CA LEU A 311 -4.96 2.86 -12.06
C LEU A 311 -5.72 3.64 -10.98
N PRO A 312 -6.76 4.42 -11.34
CA PRO A 312 -7.63 5.05 -10.36
C PRO A 312 -8.29 4.07 -9.37
N PRO A 313 -8.37 4.42 -8.08
CA PRO A 313 -7.96 5.69 -7.47
C PRO A 313 -6.48 5.72 -7.05
N TYR A 314 -5.71 4.66 -7.29
CA TYR A 314 -4.30 4.55 -6.88
C TYR A 314 -3.37 5.49 -7.65
N ASP A 315 -3.83 6.08 -8.77
CA ASP A 315 -3.19 7.22 -9.42
C ASP A 315 -2.99 8.41 -8.46
N GLN A 316 -3.74 8.51 -7.38
CA GLN A 316 -3.60 9.54 -6.34
C GLN A 316 -2.75 9.11 -5.14
N PHE A 317 -2.06 7.97 -5.23
CA PHE A 317 -1.29 7.39 -4.14
C PHE A 317 0.15 7.16 -4.54
N ILE A 318 1.02 7.13 -3.54
CA ILE A 318 2.36 6.56 -3.65
C ILE A 318 2.25 5.07 -3.33
N VAL A 319 2.70 4.22 -4.25
CA VAL A 319 2.74 2.76 -4.07
C VAL A 319 4.21 2.35 -3.87
N LEU A 320 4.46 1.51 -2.86
CA LEU A 320 5.78 0.92 -2.65
C LEU A 320 5.81 -0.46 -3.28
N GLY A 321 7.00 -0.95 -3.65
CA GLY A 321 7.09 -2.33 -4.10
C GLY A 321 6.77 -3.36 -3.03
N PRO A 322 6.46 -4.61 -3.42
CA PRO A 322 6.07 -5.69 -2.52
C PRO A 322 7.03 -5.89 -1.35
N ASP A 323 6.47 -6.23 -0.19
CA ASP A 323 7.22 -6.72 0.95
C ASP A 323 7.44 -8.23 0.83
N ASP A 324 8.64 -8.69 1.16
CA ASP A 324 9.05 -10.11 1.11
C ASP A 324 8.45 -10.90 -0.09
N PRO A 325 8.74 -10.48 -1.34
CA PRO A 325 8.15 -11.10 -2.52
C PRO A 325 8.53 -12.58 -2.65
N GLN A 326 9.67 -13.00 -2.09
CA GLN A 326 10.07 -14.40 -2.09
C GLN A 326 9.16 -15.28 -1.22
N ASN A 327 8.79 -14.80 -0.03
CA ASN A 327 7.82 -15.53 0.79
C ASN A 327 6.44 -15.62 0.13
N VAL A 328 6.01 -14.58 -0.59
CA VAL A 328 4.76 -14.60 -1.35
C VAL A 328 4.77 -15.71 -2.40
N VAL A 329 5.79 -15.78 -3.26
CA VAL A 329 5.84 -16.82 -4.31
C VAL A 329 6.01 -18.23 -3.74
N ASN A 330 6.76 -18.39 -2.65
CA ASN A 330 6.90 -19.68 -1.97
C ASN A 330 5.57 -20.15 -1.37
N THR A 331 4.81 -19.23 -0.77
CA THR A 331 3.47 -19.51 -0.23
C THR A 331 2.50 -19.89 -1.35
N LEU A 332 2.52 -19.15 -2.47
CA LEU A 332 1.71 -19.48 -3.65
C LEU A 332 1.99 -20.89 -4.16
N GLN A 333 3.27 -21.27 -4.33
CA GLN A 333 3.63 -22.61 -4.76
C GLN A 333 3.15 -23.69 -3.80
N LYS A 334 3.32 -23.46 -2.49
CA LYS A 334 2.88 -24.41 -1.46
C LYS A 334 1.36 -24.64 -1.49
N GLU A 335 0.59 -23.57 -1.63
CA GLU A 335 -0.87 -23.62 -1.52
C GLU A 335 -1.59 -23.97 -2.83
N THR A 336 -0.93 -23.78 -3.98
CA THR A 336 -1.54 -23.96 -5.31
C THR A 336 -0.87 -25.04 -6.16
N GLY A 337 0.37 -25.42 -5.83
CA GLY A 337 1.18 -26.36 -6.62
C GLY A 337 1.82 -25.76 -7.88
N LEU A 338 1.53 -24.50 -8.22
CA LEU A 338 2.06 -23.84 -9.41
C LEU A 338 3.45 -23.27 -9.17
N GLY A 339 4.28 -23.20 -10.22
CA GLY A 339 5.43 -22.29 -10.20
C GLY A 339 4.92 -20.85 -10.09
N ALA A 340 5.60 -19.99 -9.34
CA ALA A 340 5.15 -18.61 -9.14
C ALA A 340 6.28 -17.60 -9.33
N ALA A 341 5.97 -16.45 -9.90
CA ALA A 341 6.89 -15.31 -9.98
C ALA A 341 6.17 -13.97 -9.79
N ILE A 342 6.87 -13.01 -9.18
CA ILE A 342 6.44 -11.60 -9.14
C ILE A 342 7.32 -10.83 -10.10
N VAL A 343 6.68 -10.09 -11.01
CA VAL A 343 7.33 -9.46 -12.14
C VAL A 343 6.90 -8.01 -12.29
N ASP A 344 7.84 -7.18 -12.71
CA ASP A 344 7.60 -5.84 -13.21
C ASP A 344 7.90 -5.86 -14.72
N VAL A 345 6.85 -5.67 -15.52
CA VAL A 345 6.91 -5.75 -16.98
C VAL A 345 6.50 -4.39 -17.53
N ASN A 346 7.33 -3.82 -18.40
CA ASN A 346 7.03 -2.57 -19.07
C ASN A 346 6.96 -2.73 -20.60
N ASP A 347 6.34 -1.76 -21.27
CA ASP A 347 6.17 -1.76 -22.72
C ASP A 347 7.47 -1.63 -23.51
N LEU A 348 8.57 -1.27 -22.83
CA LEU A 348 9.92 -1.24 -23.41
C LEU A 348 10.56 -2.64 -23.50
N LYS A 349 9.75 -3.70 -23.36
CA LYS A 349 10.15 -5.12 -23.43
C LYS A 349 11.11 -5.53 -22.32
N ALA A 350 11.23 -4.74 -21.26
CA ALA A 350 12.01 -5.10 -20.09
C ALA A 350 11.12 -5.83 -19.09
N VAL A 351 11.58 -7.00 -18.66
CA VAL A 351 10.95 -7.82 -17.64
C VAL A 351 11.93 -7.89 -16.47
N LYS A 352 11.52 -7.41 -15.31
CA LYS A 352 12.27 -7.54 -14.06
C LYS A 352 11.56 -8.57 -13.19
N ILE A 353 12.25 -9.65 -12.85
CA ILE A 353 11.75 -10.65 -11.90
C ILE A 353 12.18 -10.22 -10.50
N LEU A 354 11.22 -9.94 -9.62
CA LEU A 354 11.47 -9.56 -8.24
C LEU A 354 11.65 -10.79 -7.33
N ALA A 355 10.87 -11.84 -7.60
CA ALA A 355 10.97 -13.13 -6.94
C ALA A 355 10.42 -14.23 -7.83
N ALA A 356 10.93 -15.44 -7.68
CA ALA A 356 10.43 -16.62 -8.34
C ALA A 356 10.61 -17.85 -7.45
N THR A 357 9.74 -18.84 -7.59
CA THR A 357 9.90 -20.14 -6.92
C THR A 357 11.17 -20.83 -7.40
N SER A 358 11.77 -21.64 -6.53
CA SER A 358 13.03 -22.31 -6.83
C SER A 358 12.91 -23.26 -8.02
N GLY A 359 13.95 -23.33 -8.86
CA GLY A 359 14.01 -24.21 -10.03
C GLY A 359 13.32 -23.67 -11.29
N LEU A 360 12.67 -22.51 -11.25
CA LEU A 360 12.11 -21.90 -12.46
C LEU A 360 13.19 -21.29 -13.35
N SER A 361 13.02 -21.44 -14.67
CA SER A 361 13.83 -20.76 -15.66
C SER A 361 13.43 -19.28 -15.77
N THR A 362 14.26 -18.38 -15.26
CA THR A 362 14.05 -16.93 -15.40
C THR A 362 14.03 -16.50 -16.86
N ALA A 363 14.87 -17.12 -17.70
CA ALA A 363 14.92 -16.87 -19.14
C ALA A 363 13.59 -17.22 -19.83
N LEU A 364 12.93 -18.31 -19.42
CA LEU A 364 11.61 -18.68 -19.94
C LEU A 364 10.56 -17.60 -19.59
N ILE A 365 10.53 -17.18 -18.32
CA ILE A 365 9.59 -16.15 -17.84
C ILE A 365 9.81 -14.83 -18.58
N GLU A 366 11.07 -14.38 -18.70
CA GLU A 366 11.41 -13.16 -19.43
C GLU A 366 11.01 -13.22 -20.90
N GLN A 367 11.24 -14.36 -21.57
CA GLN A 367 10.85 -14.55 -22.97
C GLN A 367 9.33 -14.57 -23.14
N ALA A 368 8.62 -15.29 -22.27
CA ALA A 368 7.16 -15.39 -22.30
C ALA A 368 6.46 -14.04 -22.06
N LEU A 369 7.04 -13.19 -21.20
CA LEU A 369 6.45 -11.91 -20.81
C LEU A 369 6.96 -10.70 -21.62
N ARG A 370 7.99 -10.87 -22.46
CA ARG A 370 8.63 -9.77 -23.23
C ARG A 370 7.64 -8.94 -24.06
N GLY A 371 6.57 -9.56 -24.54
CA GLY A 371 5.52 -8.90 -25.32
C GLY A 371 4.45 -8.16 -24.50
N ASN A 372 4.65 -8.02 -23.18
CA ASN A 372 3.66 -7.54 -22.22
C ASN A 372 2.27 -8.17 -22.43
N PRO A 373 2.13 -9.51 -22.25
CA PRO A 373 0.87 -10.21 -22.49
C PRO A 373 -0.24 -9.76 -21.52
N ALA A 374 0.14 -9.29 -20.33
CA ALA A 374 -0.77 -8.70 -19.35
C ALA A 374 -1.44 -7.41 -19.85
N GLY A 375 -0.85 -6.74 -20.85
CA GLY A 375 -1.29 -5.42 -21.28
C GLY A 375 -1.13 -4.37 -20.19
N ASN A 376 -1.84 -3.25 -20.35
CA ASN A 376 -1.79 -2.13 -19.40
C ASN A 376 -3.15 -1.85 -18.78
N ALA A 377 -3.13 -1.17 -17.63
CA ALA A 377 -4.24 -0.47 -16.97
C ALA A 377 -5.65 -1.03 -17.27
N ASP A 378 -6.26 -0.62 -18.38
CA ASP A 378 -7.65 -0.91 -18.73
C ASP A 378 -7.95 -2.41 -18.99
N GLU A 379 -6.95 -3.23 -19.30
CA GLU A 379 -7.13 -4.67 -19.55
C GLU A 379 -7.51 -5.45 -18.27
N GLN A 380 -7.09 -4.95 -17.09
CA GLN A 380 -7.35 -5.58 -15.79
C GLN A 380 -6.92 -7.06 -15.71
N THR A 381 -5.74 -7.35 -16.27
CA THR A 381 -5.12 -8.69 -16.34
C THR A 381 -3.80 -8.74 -15.57
N PRO A 382 -3.80 -8.48 -14.24
CA PRO A 382 -2.58 -8.40 -13.43
C PRO A 382 -1.89 -9.75 -13.21
N LEU A 383 -2.51 -10.85 -13.64
CA LEU A 383 -2.00 -12.20 -13.52
C LEU A 383 -1.84 -12.78 -14.93
N VAL A 384 -0.74 -13.51 -15.14
CA VAL A 384 -0.49 -14.21 -16.40
C VAL A 384 -0.10 -15.64 -16.08
N LEU A 385 -0.83 -16.60 -16.65
CA LEU A 385 -0.51 -18.02 -16.58
C LEU A 385 0.34 -18.40 -17.80
N ILE A 386 1.52 -18.95 -17.55
CA ILE A 386 2.48 -19.40 -18.55
C ILE A 386 2.49 -20.92 -18.54
N ARG A 387 2.22 -21.52 -19.70
CA ARG A 387 2.38 -22.94 -19.96
C ARG A 387 3.60 -23.16 -20.85
N PRO A 388 4.73 -23.65 -20.30
CA PRO A 388 5.91 -23.94 -21.10
C PRO A 388 5.60 -24.97 -22.20
N LEU A 389 6.22 -24.82 -23.37
CA LEU A 389 6.09 -25.75 -24.51
C LEU A 389 7.09 -26.89 -24.49
#